data_AF-A0A2R6LXN9-F1
#
_entry.id   AF-A0A2R6LXN9-F1
#
_cell.length_a   1.000
_cell.length_b   1.000
_cell.length_c   1.000
_cell.angle_alpha   90.00
_cell.angle_beta   90.00
_cell.angle_gamma   90.00
#
_symmetry.space_group_name_H-M   'P 1'
#
loop_
_entity.id
_entity.type
_entity.pdbx_description
1 polymer ?
#
loop_
_entity_poly.entity_id
_entity_poly.type
_entity_poly.pdbx_seq_one_letter_code
_entity_poly.pdbx_strand_id
1 'polypeptide(L)'
;YTVQGNILENRETIEAMADTYEETDGGLPEKLLAALHAGNEAGGDKRGEQSAALYVAKPEGGYDGKNDRWIDVRVDDHEAPIDELERAFKIYDVTLLEREEPDEVRELAGETAAEVTETLADLGFYEDDTVKEFGEREHDALEEFRGMNNFENHDLAVVEDALARGWDDAEGTGEDRMVDAIWHGLSRLERK
;
A
#
# COMPACT_ATOMS: atom_id res chain seq x y z
N TYR A 1 7.50 -9.38 22.12
CA TYR A 1 6.33 -8.52 21.84
C TYR A 1 5.19 -8.99 22.75
N THR A 2 4.03 -8.32 22.72
CA THR A 2 2.82 -8.77 23.45
C THR A 2 1.60 -8.50 22.59
N VAL A 3 0.62 -9.40 22.65
CA VAL A 3 -0.72 -9.21 22.07
C VAL A 3 -1.70 -9.22 23.23
N GLN A 4 -2.62 -8.26 23.25
CA GLN A 4 -3.58 -8.09 24.34
C GLN A 4 -4.96 -7.79 23.77
N GLY A 5 -5.99 -8.29 24.43
CA GLY A 5 -7.38 -8.00 24.06
C GLY A 5 -8.32 -8.16 25.25
N ASN A 6 -9.47 -7.51 25.16
CA ASN A 6 -10.54 -7.58 26.15
C ASN A 6 -11.88 -7.75 25.44
N ILE A 7 -12.82 -8.45 26.08
CA ILE A 7 -14.16 -8.69 25.49
C ILE A 7 -14.03 -9.38 24.12
N LEU A 8 -13.08 -10.29 24.00
CA LEU A 8 -12.91 -11.11 22.80
C LEU A 8 -14.01 -12.18 22.75
N GLU A 9 -14.40 -12.60 21.55
CA GLU A 9 -15.28 -13.75 21.39
C GLU A 9 -14.63 -15.02 21.96
N ASN A 10 -13.31 -15.16 21.77
CA ASN A 10 -12.58 -16.37 22.11
C ASN A 10 -11.08 -16.10 22.39
N ARG A 11 -10.34 -17.17 22.69
CA ARG A 11 -8.90 -17.09 23.00
C ARG A 11 -8.06 -17.12 21.73
N GLU A 12 -8.54 -17.83 20.73
CA GLU A 12 -7.92 -18.05 19.43
C GLU A 12 -7.61 -16.72 18.72
N THR A 13 -8.39 -15.67 18.98
CA THR A 13 -8.13 -14.30 18.51
C THR A 13 -6.69 -13.85 18.80
N ILE A 14 -6.24 -13.89 20.07
CA ILE A 14 -4.89 -13.41 20.44
C ILE A 14 -3.78 -14.39 20.04
N GLU A 15 -4.11 -15.67 19.90
CA GLU A 15 -3.17 -16.70 19.44
C GLU A 15 -2.91 -16.52 17.93
N ALA A 16 -3.96 -16.36 17.12
CA ALA A 16 -3.86 -16.09 15.69
C ALA A 16 -3.10 -14.80 15.38
N MET A 17 -3.35 -13.72 16.11
CA MET A 17 -2.57 -12.47 15.97
C MET A 17 -1.08 -12.69 16.25
N ALA A 18 -0.75 -13.42 17.33
CA ALA A 18 0.63 -13.63 17.74
C ALA A 18 1.38 -14.53 16.77
N ASP A 19 0.76 -15.62 16.34
CA ASP A 19 1.33 -16.58 15.39
C ASP A 19 1.55 -15.90 14.03
N THR A 20 0.54 -15.17 13.52
CA THR A 20 0.63 -14.45 12.24
C THR A 20 1.73 -13.39 12.26
N TYR A 21 1.89 -12.65 13.37
CA TYR A 21 2.98 -11.69 13.51
C TYR A 21 4.38 -12.33 13.42
N GLU A 22 4.56 -13.53 13.97
CA GLU A 22 5.84 -14.25 13.93
C GLU A 22 6.11 -14.87 12.55
N GLU A 23 5.08 -15.36 11.88
CA GLU A 23 5.18 -16.11 10.62
C GLU A 23 5.18 -15.21 9.37
N THR A 24 4.57 -14.03 9.44
CA THR A 24 4.47 -13.11 8.29
C THR A 24 5.84 -12.52 7.98
N ASP A 25 6.29 -12.66 6.73
CA ASP A 25 7.48 -11.98 6.21
C ASP A 25 7.22 -10.48 5.96
N GLY A 26 8.28 -9.71 5.71
CA GLY A 26 8.17 -8.28 5.40
C GLY A 26 8.42 -7.35 6.61
N GLY A 27 8.04 -6.08 6.44
CA GLY A 27 8.28 -5.03 7.41
C GLY A 27 7.36 -5.13 8.65
N LEU A 28 7.69 -4.35 9.67
CA LEU A 28 6.86 -4.24 10.86
C LEU A 28 5.39 -3.83 10.55
N PRO A 29 5.12 -2.87 9.63
CA PRO A 29 3.75 -2.51 9.27
C PRO A 29 2.93 -3.68 8.70
N GLU A 30 3.51 -4.45 7.76
CA GLU A 30 2.86 -5.59 7.13
C GLU A 30 2.54 -6.68 8.15
N LYS A 31 3.50 -7.01 9.02
CA LYS A 31 3.29 -7.98 10.11
C LYS A 31 2.17 -7.57 11.07
N LEU A 32 2.05 -6.27 11.36
CA LEU A 32 1.01 -5.75 12.27
C LEU A 32 -0.37 -5.76 11.59
N LEU A 33 -0.47 -5.39 10.32
CA LEU A 33 -1.71 -5.46 9.55
C LEU A 33 -2.18 -6.91 9.40
N ALA A 34 -1.30 -7.81 8.96
CA ALA A 34 -1.61 -9.23 8.84
C ALA A 34 -2.09 -9.83 10.17
N ALA A 35 -1.45 -9.47 11.28
CA ALA A 35 -1.89 -9.88 12.61
C ALA A 35 -3.29 -9.34 12.95
N LEU A 36 -3.62 -8.09 12.61
CA LEU A 36 -4.97 -7.54 12.83
C LEU A 36 -6.04 -8.32 12.07
N HIS A 37 -5.82 -8.62 10.78
CA HIS A 37 -6.74 -9.45 9.98
C HIS A 37 -6.93 -10.83 10.61
N ALA A 38 -5.84 -11.54 10.91
CA ALA A 38 -5.90 -12.88 11.49
C ALA A 38 -6.64 -12.91 12.83
N GLY A 39 -6.45 -11.88 13.67
CA GLY A 39 -7.18 -11.74 14.93
C GLY A 39 -8.69 -11.56 14.73
N ASN A 40 -9.08 -10.68 13.80
CA ASN A 40 -10.48 -10.43 13.50
C ASN A 40 -11.17 -11.68 12.92
N GLU A 41 -10.52 -12.36 11.97
CA GLU A 41 -11.00 -13.60 11.36
C GLU A 41 -11.15 -14.75 12.37
N ALA A 42 -10.23 -14.83 13.34
CA ALA A 42 -10.30 -15.84 14.40
C ALA A 42 -11.42 -15.59 15.42
N GLY A 43 -12.05 -14.41 15.42
CA GLY A 43 -13.26 -14.12 16.20
C GLY A 43 -13.37 -12.67 16.69
N GLY A 44 -12.25 -11.95 16.81
CA GLY A 44 -12.23 -10.52 17.10
C GLY A 44 -12.89 -10.10 18.43
N ASP A 45 -13.30 -8.82 18.49
CA ASP A 45 -14.09 -8.26 19.59
C ASP A 45 -15.54 -8.74 19.48
N LYS A 46 -16.12 -9.18 20.60
CA LYS A 46 -17.50 -9.68 20.68
C LYS A 46 -18.58 -8.65 20.33
N ARG A 47 -18.21 -7.38 20.25
CA ARG A 47 -19.11 -6.29 19.86
C ARG A 47 -19.05 -6.01 18.36
N GLY A 48 -18.16 -6.68 17.63
CA GLY A 48 -17.80 -6.34 16.25
C GLY A 48 -16.69 -5.29 16.19
N GLU A 49 -16.25 -5.00 14.97
CA GLU A 49 -15.27 -3.96 14.68
C GLU A 49 -15.95 -2.61 14.35
N GLN A 50 -15.25 -1.52 14.62
CA GLN A 50 -15.71 -0.16 14.30
C GLN A 50 -14.55 0.78 13.94
N SER A 51 -13.37 0.54 14.51
CA SER A 51 -12.18 1.36 14.30
C SER A 51 -10.92 0.51 14.28
N ALA A 52 -9.89 0.95 13.55
CA ALA A 52 -8.57 0.33 13.54
C ALA A 52 -7.48 1.41 13.42
N ALA A 53 -6.29 1.13 13.93
CA ALA A 53 -5.17 2.07 13.86
C ALA A 53 -3.82 1.33 13.77
N LEU A 54 -2.91 1.89 13.00
CA LEU A 54 -1.51 1.48 12.91
C LEU A 54 -0.62 2.63 13.34
N TYR A 55 0.16 2.41 14.39
CA TYR A 55 1.10 3.39 14.92
C TYR A 55 2.49 2.77 15.08
N VAL A 56 3.48 3.34 14.39
CA VAL A 56 4.87 2.90 14.45
C VAL A 56 5.77 4.10 14.76
N ALA A 57 6.62 3.95 15.76
CA ALA A 57 7.61 4.96 16.14
C ALA A 57 9.03 4.52 15.73
N LYS A 58 9.78 5.43 15.13
CA LYS A 58 11.20 5.28 14.75
C LYS A 58 11.89 6.60 15.09
N PRO A 59 13.06 6.61 15.75
CA PRO A 59 13.80 7.84 16.00
C PRO A 59 13.96 8.66 14.72
N GLU A 60 13.56 9.94 14.76
CA GLU A 60 13.62 10.84 13.60
C GLU A 60 12.89 10.28 12.35
N GLY A 61 11.90 9.39 12.54
CA GLY A 61 11.18 8.75 11.44
C GLY A 61 9.94 9.49 10.97
N GLY A 62 9.47 10.50 11.70
CA GLY A 62 8.33 11.30 11.27
C GLY A 62 8.67 12.22 10.09
N TYR A 63 7.65 12.88 9.53
CA TYR A 63 7.78 13.77 8.38
C TYR A 63 8.96 14.76 8.49
N ASP A 64 9.83 14.80 7.47
CA ASP A 64 11.12 15.52 7.43
C ASP A 64 12.06 15.24 8.62
N GLY A 65 11.93 14.10 9.28
CA GLY A 65 12.67 13.76 10.51
C GLY A 65 12.34 14.63 11.73
N LYS A 66 11.22 15.35 11.71
CA LYS A 66 10.89 16.35 12.75
C LYS A 66 10.32 15.77 14.05
N ASN A 67 9.99 14.48 14.06
CA ASN A 67 9.50 13.76 15.24
C ASN A 67 9.70 12.24 15.05
N ASP A 68 9.26 11.43 16.02
CA ASP A 68 9.47 9.97 15.99
C ASP A 68 8.27 9.16 15.45
N ARG A 69 7.20 9.82 14.97
CA ARG A 69 5.99 9.16 14.46
C ARG A 69 6.18 8.77 13.01
N TRP A 70 6.74 7.60 12.78
CA TRP A 70 7.01 7.11 11.44
C TRP A 70 5.74 6.75 10.68
N ILE A 71 4.79 6.08 11.34
CA ILE A 71 3.47 5.73 10.79
C ILE A 71 2.42 6.04 11.84
N ASP A 72 1.36 6.75 11.46
CA ASP A 72 0.17 7.04 12.28
C ASP A 72 -1.05 7.09 11.35
N VAL A 73 -1.61 5.92 11.05
CA VAL A 73 -2.77 5.75 10.16
C VAL A 73 -3.94 5.23 11.00
N ARG A 74 -5.11 5.84 10.82
CA ARG A 74 -6.27 5.60 11.68
C ARG A 74 -7.55 5.61 10.87
N VAL A 75 -8.41 4.65 11.18
CA VAL A 75 -9.80 4.59 10.76
C VAL A 75 -10.62 4.64 12.04
N ASP A 76 -11.19 5.80 12.34
CA ASP A 76 -11.90 6.01 13.61
C ASP A 76 -13.36 5.52 13.57
N ASP A 77 -13.96 5.33 12.38
CA ASP A 77 -15.31 4.75 12.19
C ASP A 77 -15.47 4.20 10.75
N HIS A 78 -15.66 2.88 10.60
CA HIS A 78 -15.96 2.21 9.34
C HIS A 78 -16.64 0.86 9.58
N GLU A 79 -17.39 0.32 8.61
CA GLU A 79 -18.01 -1.01 8.71
C GLU A 79 -16.98 -2.15 8.61
N ALA A 80 -15.88 -1.91 7.89
CA ALA A 80 -14.72 -2.79 7.75
C ALA A 80 -13.42 -2.00 8.02
N PRO A 81 -13.15 -1.60 9.27
CA PRO A 81 -12.08 -0.67 9.61
C PRO A 81 -10.68 -1.24 9.42
N ILE A 82 -10.48 -2.56 9.50
CA ILE A 82 -9.16 -3.16 9.28
C ILE A 82 -8.81 -3.13 7.78
N ASP A 83 -9.74 -3.52 6.91
CA ASP A 83 -9.57 -3.44 5.45
C ASP A 83 -9.34 -1.98 5.02
N GLU A 84 -10.11 -1.04 5.58
CA GLU A 84 -9.95 0.39 5.30
C GLU A 84 -8.62 0.95 5.86
N LEU A 85 -8.12 0.41 6.98
CA LEU A 85 -6.83 0.77 7.53
C LEU A 85 -5.70 0.31 6.62
N GLU A 86 -5.78 -0.91 6.06
CA GLU A 86 -4.82 -1.40 5.09
C GLU A 86 -4.83 -0.54 3.82
N ARG A 87 -6.01 -0.24 3.26
CA ARG A 87 -6.15 0.66 2.10
C ARG A 87 -5.52 2.03 2.37
N ALA A 88 -5.84 2.65 3.51
CA ALA A 88 -5.26 3.93 3.91
C ALA A 88 -3.74 3.85 4.15
N PHE A 89 -3.26 2.72 4.67
CA PHE A 89 -1.84 2.48 4.86
C PHE A 89 -1.09 2.36 3.53
N LYS A 90 -1.65 1.66 2.53
CA LYS A 90 -1.02 1.56 1.20
C LYS A 90 -0.82 2.94 0.59
N ILE A 91 -1.83 3.81 0.67
CA ILE A 91 -1.70 5.23 0.25
C ILE A 91 -0.63 5.96 1.05
N TYR A 92 -0.65 5.83 2.39
CA TYR A 92 0.34 6.47 3.27
C TYR A 92 1.77 6.04 2.92
N ASP A 93 1.97 4.75 2.66
CA ASP A 93 3.27 4.18 2.36
C ASP A 93 3.81 4.64 1.00
N VAL A 94 2.96 4.69 -0.03
CA VAL A 94 3.37 5.21 -1.35
C VAL A 94 3.65 6.72 -1.31
N THR A 95 2.90 7.49 -0.51
CA THR A 95 2.98 8.98 -0.52
C THR A 95 3.99 9.57 0.46
N LEU A 96 4.17 8.96 1.64
CA LEU A 96 4.88 9.57 2.76
C LEU A 96 6.13 8.80 3.18
N LEU A 97 6.28 7.54 2.78
CA LEU A 97 7.43 6.72 3.15
C LEU A 97 8.39 6.61 1.97
N GLU A 98 9.68 6.79 2.24
CA GLU A 98 10.70 6.58 1.22
C GLU A 98 11.11 5.11 1.16
N ARG A 99 11.34 4.64 -0.06
CA ARG A 99 11.91 3.32 -0.34
C ARG A 99 13.36 3.48 -0.79
N GLU A 100 14.16 2.43 -0.60
CA GLU A 100 15.46 2.30 -1.27
C GLU A 100 15.28 2.32 -2.78
N GLU A 101 16.28 2.83 -3.51
CA GLU A 101 16.24 2.85 -4.98
C GLU A 101 16.55 1.45 -5.53
N PRO A 102 15.84 0.96 -6.56
CA PRO A 102 16.17 -0.30 -7.19
C PRO A 102 17.49 -0.21 -7.97
N ASP A 103 18.27 -1.29 -7.96
CA ASP A 103 19.48 -1.39 -8.81
C ASP A 103 19.15 -1.37 -10.31
N GLU A 104 17.98 -1.92 -10.69
CA GLU A 104 17.48 -2.02 -12.05
C GLU A 104 15.97 -1.77 -12.11
N VAL A 105 15.55 -1.02 -13.12
CA VAL A 105 14.13 -0.78 -13.43
C VAL A 105 13.66 -1.65 -14.60
N ARG A 106 12.40 -2.06 -14.55
CA ARG A 106 11.66 -2.77 -15.58
C ARG A 106 10.73 -1.79 -16.27
N GLU A 107 10.83 -1.71 -17.58
CA GLU A 107 9.92 -0.93 -18.41
C GLU A 107 8.52 -1.55 -18.42
N LEU A 108 7.49 -0.70 -18.45
CA LEU A 108 6.11 -1.14 -18.69
C LEU A 108 5.96 -1.59 -20.14
N ALA A 109 5.53 -2.84 -20.35
CA ALA A 109 5.35 -3.38 -21.69
C ALA A 109 4.19 -4.38 -21.77
N GLY A 110 3.78 -4.70 -23.01
CA GLY A 110 2.80 -5.75 -23.27
C GLY A 110 1.39 -5.42 -22.76
N GLU A 111 0.71 -6.44 -22.23
CA GLU A 111 -0.67 -6.34 -21.72
C GLU A 111 -0.77 -5.37 -20.54
N THR A 112 0.16 -5.44 -19.59
CA THR A 112 0.23 -4.51 -18.44
C THR A 112 0.31 -3.05 -18.88
N ALA A 113 1.15 -2.72 -19.87
CA ALA A 113 1.25 -1.35 -20.37
C ALA A 113 -0.07 -0.87 -21.03
N ALA A 114 -0.77 -1.77 -21.72
CA ALA A 114 -2.07 -1.44 -22.32
C ALA A 114 -3.12 -1.16 -21.24
N GLU A 115 -3.21 -2.01 -20.21
CA GLU A 115 -4.16 -1.83 -19.09
C GLU A 115 -3.86 -0.57 -18.25
N VAL A 116 -2.59 -0.30 -17.97
CA VAL A 116 -2.18 0.94 -17.27
C VAL A 116 -2.57 2.16 -18.08
N THR A 117 -2.34 2.15 -19.40
CA THR A 117 -2.69 3.30 -20.25
C THR A 117 -4.19 3.50 -20.37
N GLU A 118 -4.97 2.41 -20.48
CA GLU A 118 -6.44 2.46 -20.42
C GLU A 118 -6.91 3.07 -19.10
N THR A 119 -6.29 2.67 -17.98
CA THR A 119 -6.59 3.24 -16.66
C THR A 119 -6.25 4.72 -16.58
N LEU A 120 -5.10 5.15 -17.12
CA LEU A 120 -4.74 6.58 -17.20
C LEU A 120 -5.74 7.35 -18.07
N ALA A 121 -6.22 6.77 -19.17
CA ALA A 121 -7.23 7.39 -20.04
C ALA A 121 -8.57 7.55 -19.33
N ASP A 122 -9.03 6.50 -18.63
CA ASP A 122 -10.27 6.53 -17.85
C ASP A 122 -10.23 7.57 -16.72
N LEU A 123 -9.06 7.76 -16.12
CA LEU A 123 -8.80 8.79 -15.12
C LEU A 123 -8.61 10.20 -15.70
N GLY A 124 -8.54 10.33 -17.03
CA GLY A 124 -8.44 11.60 -17.75
C GLY A 124 -7.01 12.13 -17.92
N PHE A 125 -5.99 11.30 -17.69
CA PHE A 125 -4.58 11.64 -17.92
C PHE A 125 -4.11 11.34 -19.36
N TYR A 126 -4.91 10.61 -20.13
CA TYR A 126 -4.56 10.21 -21.50
C TYR A 126 -5.77 10.30 -22.44
N GLU A 127 -5.57 10.75 -23.68
CA GLU A 127 -6.65 10.95 -24.66
C GLU A 127 -6.56 10.03 -25.90
N ASP A 128 -5.52 9.19 -26.03
CA ASP A 128 -5.32 8.35 -27.21
C ASP A 128 -5.66 6.88 -26.90
N ASP A 129 -6.50 6.25 -27.72
CA ASP A 129 -7.04 4.90 -27.44
C ASP A 129 -6.11 3.78 -27.93
N THR A 130 -4.93 4.12 -28.49
CA THR A 130 -4.07 3.16 -29.19
C THR A 130 -2.66 3.09 -28.62
N VAL A 131 -2.46 2.22 -27.63
CA VAL A 131 -1.10 1.88 -27.17
C VAL A 131 -0.43 0.96 -28.18
N LYS A 132 0.75 1.36 -28.65
CA LYS A 132 1.66 0.48 -29.41
C LYS A 132 2.89 0.11 -28.62
N GLU A 133 3.43 1.07 -27.88
CA GLU A 133 4.53 0.97 -26.92
C GLU A 133 4.24 2.00 -25.80
N PHE A 134 4.70 1.73 -24.58
CA PHE A 134 4.64 2.70 -23.48
C PHE A 134 5.76 3.73 -23.70
N GLY A 135 5.41 4.85 -24.35
CA GLY A 135 6.37 5.83 -24.84
C GLY A 135 6.22 7.19 -24.17
N GLU A 136 6.77 8.22 -24.81
CA GLU A 136 6.85 9.58 -24.26
C GLU A 136 5.50 10.13 -23.78
N ARG A 137 4.40 9.85 -24.50
CA ARG A 137 3.08 10.37 -24.11
C ARG A 137 2.50 9.63 -22.91
N GLU A 138 2.69 8.31 -22.85
CA GLU A 138 2.28 7.48 -21.72
C GLU A 138 3.11 7.83 -20.47
N HIS A 139 4.40 8.12 -20.64
CA HIS A 139 5.27 8.64 -19.58
C HIS A 139 4.83 10.01 -19.08
N ASP A 140 4.45 10.93 -19.97
CA ASP A 140 3.91 12.25 -19.60
C ASP A 140 2.60 12.10 -18.78
N ALA A 141 1.71 11.20 -19.20
CA ALA A 141 0.47 10.92 -18.48
C ALA A 141 0.73 10.28 -17.10
N LEU A 142 1.70 9.36 -17.02
CA LEU A 142 2.10 8.75 -15.76
C LEU A 142 2.75 9.77 -14.81
N GLU A 143 3.55 10.70 -15.33
CA GLU A 143 4.13 11.79 -14.55
C GLU A 143 3.06 12.74 -14.01
N GLU A 144 2.03 13.07 -14.81
CA GLU A 144 0.90 13.87 -14.36
C GLU A 144 0.09 13.14 -13.26
N PHE A 145 -0.17 11.85 -13.43
CA PHE A 145 -0.80 11.00 -12.41
C PHE A 145 0.04 10.96 -11.12
N ARG A 146 1.36 10.74 -11.23
CA ARG A 146 2.30 10.72 -10.11
C ARG A 146 2.25 12.05 -9.33
N GLY A 147 2.26 13.18 -10.02
CA GLY A 147 2.18 14.50 -9.40
C GLY A 147 0.82 14.78 -8.76
N MET A 148 -0.29 14.40 -9.39
CA MET A 148 -1.62 14.60 -8.81
C MET A 148 -1.86 13.77 -7.54
N ASN A 149 -1.18 12.63 -7.39
CA ASN A 149 -1.32 11.72 -6.26
C ASN A 149 -0.28 11.92 -5.15
N ASN A 150 0.65 12.86 -5.30
CA ASN A 150 1.77 13.11 -4.38
C ASN A 150 2.76 11.93 -4.24
N PHE A 151 3.07 11.26 -5.35
CA PHE A 151 4.02 10.13 -5.37
C PHE A 151 5.45 10.59 -5.71
N GLU A 152 5.77 11.88 -5.53
CA GLU A 152 7.06 12.43 -5.96
C GLU A 152 8.24 12.09 -5.06
N ASN A 153 7.99 11.45 -3.92
CA ASN A 153 8.99 10.77 -3.09
C ASN A 153 9.64 9.57 -3.82
N HIS A 154 9.07 9.11 -4.93
CA HIS A 154 9.63 8.10 -5.82
C HIS A 154 9.86 8.69 -7.22
N ASP A 155 10.99 8.38 -7.86
CA ASP A 155 11.25 8.81 -9.24
C ASP A 155 10.27 8.15 -10.23
N LEU A 156 9.96 8.82 -11.35
CA LEU A 156 9.03 8.31 -12.37
C LEU A 156 9.36 6.89 -12.84
N ALA A 157 10.65 6.62 -13.08
CA ALA A 157 11.12 5.29 -13.50
C ALA A 157 10.90 4.21 -12.42
N VAL A 158 10.89 4.59 -11.15
CA VAL A 158 10.59 3.68 -10.04
C VAL A 158 9.09 3.41 -9.94
N VAL A 159 8.25 4.43 -10.19
CA VAL A 159 6.79 4.27 -10.27
C VAL A 159 6.41 3.36 -11.45
N GLU A 160 7.05 3.55 -12.61
CA GLU A 160 6.89 2.68 -13.78
C GLU A 160 7.31 1.22 -13.46
N ASP A 161 8.49 1.04 -12.86
CA ASP A 161 8.96 -0.30 -12.46
C ASP A 161 8.03 -0.95 -11.44
N ALA A 162 7.48 -0.18 -10.51
CA ALA A 162 6.53 -0.65 -9.52
C ALA A 162 5.25 -1.17 -10.19
N LEU A 163 4.66 -0.40 -11.11
CA LEU A 163 3.52 -0.84 -11.91
C LEU A 163 3.86 -2.11 -12.71
N ALA A 164 5.02 -2.17 -13.36
CA ALA A 164 5.45 -3.32 -14.17
C ALA A 164 5.69 -4.61 -13.36
N ARG A 165 5.75 -4.52 -12.03
CA ARG A 165 5.97 -5.66 -11.13
C ARG A 165 4.78 -5.99 -10.25
N GLY A 166 3.97 -5.00 -9.89
CA GLY A 166 2.87 -5.16 -8.95
C GLY A 166 1.49 -5.29 -9.59
N TRP A 167 1.35 -5.03 -10.90
CA TRP A 167 0.03 -5.02 -11.55
C TRP A 167 -0.75 -6.33 -11.49
N ASP A 168 -0.04 -7.47 -11.56
CA ASP A 168 -0.66 -8.80 -11.52
C ASP A 168 -1.18 -9.17 -10.13
N ASP A 169 -0.60 -8.57 -9.08
CA ASP A 169 -1.00 -8.77 -7.68
C ASP A 169 -2.02 -7.71 -7.22
N ALA A 170 -2.29 -6.70 -8.06
CA ALA A 170 -3.12 -5.56 -7.69
C ALA A 170 -4.63 -5.86 -7.77
N GLU A 171 -5.36 -5.43 -6.74
CA GLU A 171 -6.80 -5.52 -6.66
C GLU A 171 -7.50 -4.17 -6.93
N GLY A 172 -8.83 -4.20 -7.10
CA GLY A 172 -9.62 -2.99 -7.33
C GLY A 172 -9.72 -2.56 -8.79
N THR A 173 -10.08 -1.29 -9.01
CA THR A 173 -10.28 -0.70 -10.35
C THR A 173 -9.86 0.77 -10.37
N GLY A 174 -9.52 1.29 -11.55
CA GLY A 174 -9.22 2.72 -11.70
C GLY A 174 -8.02 3.14 -10.85
N GLU A 175 -8.15 4.28 -10.16
CA GLU A 175 -7.11 4.83 -9.29
C GLU A 175 -6.72 3.85 -8.18
N ASP A 176 -7.68 3.18 -7.54
CA ASP A 176 -7.39 2.24 -6.45
C ASP A 176 -6.46 1.10 -6.91
N ARG A 177 -6.68 0.55 -8.12
CA ARG A 177 -5.80 -0.49 -8.69
C ARG A 177 -4.41 0.03 -9.02
N MET A 178 -4.31 1.28 -9.50
CA MET A 178 -3.01 1.91 -9.77
C MET A 178 -2.20 2.05 -8.48
N VAL A 179 -2.82 2.56 -7.42
CA VAL A 179 -2.15 2.72 -6.12
C VAL A 179 -1.73 1.36 -5.55
N ASP A 180 -2.62 0.37 -5.62
CA ASP A 180 -2.35 -0.98 -5.12
C ASP A 180 -1.20 -1.65 -5.89
N ALA A 181 -1.18 -1.53 -7.22
CA ALA A 181 -0.09 -2.03 -8.07
C ALA A 181 1.25 -1.36 -7.75
N ILE A 182 1.25 -0.02 -7.58
CA ILE A 182 2.45 0.72 -7.19
C ILE A 182 2.93 0.23 -5.81
N TRP A 183 2.02 0.05 -4.86
CA TRP A 183 2.36 -0.43 -3.52
C TRP A 183 2.96 -1.83 -3.55
N HIS A 184 2.36 -2.78 -4.29
CA HIS A 184 2.89 -4.14 -4.46
C HIS A 184 4.28 -4.12 -5.09
N GLY A 185 4.47 -3.31 -6.13
CA GLY A 185 5.76 -3.12 -6.77
C GLY A 185 6.81 -2.59 -5.79
N LEU A 186 6.53 -1.46 -5.12
CA LEU A 186 7.43 -0.81 -4.17
C LEU A 186 7.74 -1.66 -2.94
N SER A 187 6.82 -2.52 -2.51
CA SER A 187 6.97 -3.32 -1.28
C SER A 187 8.13 -4.32 -1.30
N ARG A 188 8.68 -4.63 -2.48
CA ARG A 188 9.93 -5.38 -2.62
C ARG A 188 11.17 -4.62 -2.13
N LEU A 189 11.11 -3.30 -2.04
CA LEU A 189 12.22 -2.41 -1.65
C LEU A 189 12.13 -2.12 -0.16
N GLU A 190 13.27 -2.05 0.52
CA GLU A 190 13.29 -1.68 1.94
C GLU A 190 12.86 -0.22 2.13
N ARG A 191 12.27 0.09 3.30
CA ARG A 191 11.97 1.47 3.69
C ARG A 191 13.19 2.12 4.31
N LYS A 192 13.46 3.38 3.98
CA LYS A 192 14.55 4.18 4.55
C LYS A 192 14.33 4.51 6.03
#